data_AF-A0A1D6L7V8-F1
#
_entry.id   AF-A0A1D6L7V8-F1
#
_cell.length_a   1.000
_cell.length_b   1.000
_cell.length_c   1.000
_cell.angle_alpha   90.00
_cell.angle_beta   90.00
_cell.angle_gamma   90.00
#
_symmetry.space_group_name_H-M   'P 1'
#
loop_
_entity.id
_entity.type
_entity.pdbx_description
1 polymer ?
#
loop_
_entity_poly.entity_id
_entity_poly.type
_entity_poly.pdbx_seq_one_letter_code
_entity_poly.pdbx_strand_id
1 'polypeptide(L)'
;MLKGVTPELSCPIVLFTYYNPILKRGVGNFMSTIKQAGIHGLVVPDLPLEETALLRSEAIMHNIELVHTHSHLCMHHLHKVCCVLVLLSGC
;
A
#
# COMPACT_ATOMS: atom_id res chain seq x y z
N MET A 1 10.72 -8.36 9.66
CA MET A 1 11.43 -8.55 8.38
C MET A 1 11.50 -7.28 7.53
N LEU A 2 10.45 -6.46 7.34
CA LEU A 2 10.58 -5.18 6.61
C LEU A 2 11.25 -4.04 7.41
N LYS A 3 10.88 -3.83 8.68
CA LYS A 3 11.44 -2.76 9.53
C LYS A 3 12.98 -2.72 9.63
N GLY A 4 13.64 -3.86 9.45
CA GLY A 4 15.11 -3.96 9.54
C GLY A 4 15.83 -3.56 8.25
N VAL A 5 15.16 -3.63 7.10
CA VAL A 5 15.76 -3.34 5.79
C VAL A 5 15.39 -1.96 5.26
N THR A 6 14.30 -1.36 5.77
CA THR A 6 13.87 0.00 5.38
C THR A 6 14.97 1.05 5.54
N PRO A 7 15.80 1.07 6.61
CA PRO A 7 16.84 2.09 6.79
C PRO A 7 17.98 2.01 5.77
N GLU A 8 18.23 0.84 5.19
CA GLU A 8 19.30 0.60 4.22
C GLU A 8 18.86 0.91 2.77
N LEU A 9 17.55 1.06 2.55
CA LEU A 9 16.96 1.32 1.24
C LEU A 9 16.90 2.82 0.97
N SER A 10 17.47 3.24 -0.16
CA SER A 10 17.42 4.62 -0.64
C SER A 10 16.11 4.97 -1.37
N CYS A 11 15.20 3.99 -1.49
CA CYS A 11 13.93 4.05 -2.22
C CYS A 11 12.74 3.99 -1.27
N PRO A 12 11.65 4.74 -1.51
CA PRO A 12 10.38 4.50 -0.84
C PRO A 12 9.84 3.11 -1.19
N ILE A 13 9.23 2.45 -0.19
CA ILE A 13 8.63 1.13 -0.35
C ILE A 13 7.12 1.27 -0.58
N VAL A 14 6.62 0.61 -1.61
CA VAL A 14 5.18 0.52 -1.90
C VAL A 14 4.73 -0.93 -1.76
N LEU A 15 3.60 -1.11 -1.08
CA LEU A 15 2.96 -2.40 -0.90
C LEU A 15 1.96 -2.64 -2.03
N PHE A 16 2.06 -3.79 -2.68
CA PHE A 16 1.04 -4.27 -3.61
C PHE A 16 0.26 -5.42 -2.98
N THR A 17 -1.07 -5.30 -2.91
CA THR A 17 -1.95 -6.35 -2.36
C THR A 17 -3.38 -6.23 -2.90
N TYR A 18 -4.20 -7.23 -2.62
CA TYR A 18 -5.64 -7.24 -2.97
C TYR A 18 -6.48 -6.64 -1.83
N TYR A 19 -7.70 -6.21 -2.13
CA TYR A 19 -8.57 -5.57 -1.14
C TYR A 19 -9.04 -6.54 -0.05
N ASN A 20 -9.30 -7.80 -0.40
CA ASN A 20 -9.86 -8.80 0.53
C ASN A 20 -9.00 -9.01 1.81
N PRO A 21 -7.66 -9.19 1.74
CA PRO A 21 -6.81 -9.20 2.93
C PRO A 21 -6.89 -7.95 3.82
N ILE A 22 -7.11 -6.78 3.23
CA ILE A 22 -7.26 -5.50 3.96
C ILE A 22 -8.57 -5.52 4.74
N LEU A 23 -9.67 -5.92 4.08
CA LEU A 23 -10.98 -6.06 4.70
C LEU A 23 -10.96 -7.03 5.87
N LYS A 24 -10.38 -8.23 5.70
CA LYS A 24 -10.31 -9.25 6.77
C LYS A 24 -9.56 -8.78 8.01
N ARG A 25 -8.61 -7.85 7.86
CA ARG A 25 -7.81 -7.28 8.96
C ARG A 25 -8.40 -6.00 9.54
N GLY A 26 -9.38 -5.40 8.86
CA GLY A 26 -9.87 -4.06 9.11
C GLY A 26 -8.96 -2.99 8.50
N VAL A 27 -9.54 -2.03 7.80
CA VAL A 27 -8.81 -1.01 7.01
C VAL A 27 -7.86 -0.17 7.89
N GLY A 28 -8.34 0.38 9.01
CA GLY A 28 -7.52 1.21 9.90
C GLY A 28 -6.36 0.43 10.54
N ASN A 29 -6.63 -0.78 11.03
CA ASN A 29 -5.59 -1.66 11.59
C ASN A 29 -4.52 -2.01 10.55
N PHE A 30 -4.94 -2.30 9.32
CA PHE A 30 -4.05 -2.58 8.21
C PHE A 30 -3.17 -1.37 7.89
N MET A 31 -3.76 -0.18 7.77
CA MET A 31 -3.04 1.07 7.48
C MET A 31 -2.00 1.40 8.56
N SER A 32 -2.38 1.30 9.83
CA SER A 32 -1.44 1.48 10.95
C SER A 32 -0.30 0.47 10.91
N THR A 33 -0.59 -0.80 10.62
CA THR A 33 0.43 -1.87 10.54
C THR A 33 1.44 -1.60 9.43
N ILE A 34 0.98 -1.25 8.22
CA ILE A 34 1.89 -1.01 7.08
C ILE A 34 2.71 0.26 7.29
N LYS A 35 2.12 1.30 7.90
CA LYS A 35 2.85 2.54 8.22
C LYS A 35 3.98 2.27 9.19
N GLN A 36 3.70 1.51 10.25
CA GLN A 36 4.73 1.10 11.20
C GLN A 36 5.82 0.24 10.54
N ALA A 37 5.49 -0.54 9.50
CA ALA A 37 6.46 -1.35 8.76
C ALA A 37 7.40 -0.52 7.86
N GLY A 38 7.17 0.78 7.71
CA GLY A 38 7.96 1.68 6.85
C GLY A 38 7.49 1.69 5.39
N ILE A 39 6.24 1.27 5.13
CA ILE A 39 5.62 1.36 3.81
C ILE A 39 5.12 2.80 3.60
N HIS A 40 5.34 3.31 2.40
CA HIS A 40 5.02 4.69 2.01
C HIS A 40 3.85 4.77 1.02
N GLY A 41 3.56 3.69 0.31
CA GLY A 41 2.40 3.62 -0.57
C GLY A 41 1.75 2.25 -0.63
N LEU A 42 0.54 2.22 -1.16
CA LEU A 42 -0.30 1.05 -1.29
C LEU A 42 -0.91 1.00 -2.70
N VAL A 43 -0.83 -0.15 -3.35
CA VAL A 43 -1.47 -0.45 -4.63
C VAL A 43 -2.49 -1.55 -4.39
N VAL A 44 -3.75 -1.29 -4.76
CA VAL A 44 -4.86 -2.25 -4.67
C VAL A 44 -5.51 -2.34 -6.05
N PRO A 45 -5.16 -3.36 -6.87
CA PRO A 45 -5.53 -3.42 -8.28
C PRO A 45 -6.99 -3.86 -8.51
N ASP A 46 -7.62 -4.46 -7.51
CA ASP A 46 -8.96 -5.08 -7.58
C ASP A 46 -10.07 -4.18 -7.03
N LEU A 47 -9.75 -2.97 -6.56
CA LEU A 47 -10.73 -2.05 -5.98
C LEU A 47 -11.17 -0.99 -7.00
N PRO A 48 -12.45 -0.99 -7.43
CA PRO A 48 -12.98 0.08 -8.29
C PRO A 48 -12.97 1.43 -7.56
N LEU A 49 -12.88 2.53 -8.33
CA LEU A 49 -12.70 3.89 -7.79
C LEU A 49 -13.78 4.29 -6.79
N GLU A 50 -15.01 3.88 -7.05
CA GLU A 50 -16.20 4.16 -6.24
C GLU A 50 -16.09 3.57 -4.82
N GLU A 51 -15.39 2.44 -4.68
CA GLU A 51 -15.23 1.72 -3.41
C GLU A 51 -13.95 2.15 -2.66
N THR A 52 -13.12 3.00 -3.25
CA THR A 52 -11.85 3.45 -2.64
C THR A 52 -12.04 4.50 -1.55
N ALA A 53 -13.23 5.07 -1.35
CA ALA A 53 -13.46 6.21 -0.46
C ALA A 53 -12.95 5.98 0.97
N LEU A 54 -13.29 4.82 1.57
CA LEU A 54 -12.83 4.45 2.90
C LEU A 54 -11.31 4.26 2.95
N LEU A 55 -10.77 3.55 1.94
CA LEU A 55 -9.34 3.27 1.84
C LEU A 55 -8.52 4.54 1.67
N ARG A 56 -9.00 5.49 0.86
CA ARG A 56 -8.41 6.81 0.65
C ARG A 56 -8.39 7.64 1.92
N SER A 57 -9.51 7.70 2.63
CA SER A 57 -9.60 8.45 3.90
C SER A 57 -8.57 7.93 4.91
N GLU A 58 -8.51 6.62 5.09
CA GLU A 58 -7.54 5.98 6.00
C GLU A 58 -6.10 6.16 5.55
N ALA A 59 -5.82 6.06 4.25
CA ALA A 59 -4.49 6.28 3.68
C ALA A 59 -3.99 7.72 3.92
N ILE A 60 -4.85 8.72 3.72
CA ILE A 60 -4.54 10.13 4.01
C ILE A 60 -4.23 10.33 5.50
N MET A 61 -5.06 9.78 6.39
CA MET A 61 -4.83 9.88 7.85
C MET A 61 -3.48 9.29 8.27
N HIS A 62 -3.02 8.23 7.59
CA HIS A 62 -1.77 7.54 7.92
C HIS A 62 -0.56 8.00 7.10
N ASN A 63 -0.72 9.01 6.23
CA ASN A 63 0.31 9.45 5.27
C ASN A 63 0.86 8.27 4.44
N ILE A 64 -0.05 7.54 3.80
CA ILE A 64 0.22 6.47 2.83
C ILE A 64 -0.31 6.91 1.47
N GLU A 65 0.51 6.82 0.44
CA GLU A 65 0.10 7.14 -0.94
C GLU A 65 -0.68 5.98 -1.56
N LEU A 66 -1.96 6.20 -1.91
CA LEU A 66 -2.78 5.18 -2.56
C LEU A 66 -2.67 5.28 -4.09
N VAL A 67 -1.99 4.32 -4.69
CA VAL A 67 -1.72 4.26 -6.12
C VAL A 67 -2.82 3.48 -6.84
N HIS A 68 -3.43 4.10 -7.84
CA HIS A 68 -4.49 3.50 -8.64
C HIS A 68 -3.94 3.07 -10.00
N THR A 69 -4.17 1.82 -10.36
CA THR A 69 -3.63 1.19 -11.58
C THR A 69 -4.31 1.65 -12.87
N HIS A 70 -5.50 2.25 -12.79
CA HIS A 70 -6.26 2.72 -13.96
C HIS A 70 -5.88 4.11 -14.47
N SER A 71 -5.13 4.90 -13.70
CA SER A 71 -4.66 6.20 -14.16
C SER A 71 -3.34 6.04 -14.92
N HIS A 72 -3.32 6.42 -16.20
CA HIS A 72 -2.12 6.54 -17.06
C HIS A 72 -0.98 7.38 -16.45
N LEU A 73 -1.20 8.04 -15.29
CA LEU A 73 -0.24 8.82 -14.51
C LEU A 73 0.81 7.97 -13.75
N CYS A 74 0.66 6.66 -13.67
CA CYS A 74 1.40 5.84 -12.69
C CYS A 74 2.90 5.63 -13.03
N MET A 75 3.28 5.59 -14.32
CA MET A 75 4.63 5.13 -14.70
C MET A 75 5.78 6.10 -14.33
N HIS A 76 5.51 7.39 -14.09
CA HIS A 76 6.58 8.33 -13.75
C HIS A 76 7.03 8.30 -12.28
N HIS A 77 6.17 7.88 -11.34
CA HIS A 77 6.53 7.82 -9.92
C HIS A 77 7.23 6.51 -9.50
N LEU A 78 7.02 5.42 -10.25
CA LEU A 78 7.51 4.08 -9.89
C LEU A 78 8.99 3.82 -10.21
N HIS A 79 9.66 4.66 -11.00
CA HIS A 79 11.05 4.43 -11.44
C HIS A 79 12.10 4.37 -10.30
N LYS A 80 11.74 4.74 -9.07
CA LYS A 80 12.62 4.66 -7.88
C LYS A 80 11.96 3.98 -6.68
N VAL A 81 10.87 3.25 -6.90
CA VAL A 81 10.08 2.62 -5.82
C VAL A 81 10.42 1.14 -5.73
N CYS A 82 10.75 0.69 -4.52
CA CYS A 82 10.93 -0.73 -4.25
C CYS A 82 9.55 -1.34 -3.96
N CYS A 83 8.98 -2.04 -4.95
CA CYS A 83 7.64 -2.62 -4.84
C CYS A 83 7.72 -3.98 -4.14
N VAL A 84 7.06 -4.12 -2.99
CA VAL A 84 7.00 -5.37 -2.24
C VAL A 84 5.62 -5.97 -2.47
N LEU A 85 5.58 -7.08 -3.22
CA LEU A 85 4.38 -7.88 -3.38
C LEU A 85 4.18 -8.71 -2.11
N VAL A 86 3.11 -8.43 -1.37
CA VAL A 86 2.70 -9.30 -0.27
C VAL A 86 1.43 -10.02 -0.69
N LEU A 87 1.62 -11.24 -1.19
CA LEU A 87 0.57 -12.24 -1.26
C LEU A 87 0.35 -12.72 0.17
N LEU A 88 -0.58 -12.09 0.90
CA LEU A 88 -1.07 -12.60 2.17
C LEU A 88 -1.95 -13.84 1.91
N SER A 89 -1.33 -14.90 1.37
CA SER A 89 -1.93 -16.23 1.24
C SER A 89 -1.69 -16.96 2.56
N GLY A 90 -2.74 -17.11 3.36
CA GLY A 90 -2.79 -18.07 4.46
C GLY A 90 -2.35 -17.57 5.83
N CYS A 91 -3.31 -17.05 6.60
CA CYS A 91 -3.62 -17.76 7.85
C CYS A 91 -4.63 -18.86 7.49
#